data_AF-A0A2V9PG29-F1
#
_entry.id   AF-A0A2V9PG29-F1
#
_cell.length_a   1.000
_cell.length_b   1.000
_cell.length_c   1.000
_cell.angle_alpha   90.00
_cell.angle_beta   90.00
_cell.angle_gamma   90.00
#
_symmetry.space_group_name_H-M   'P 1'
#
loop_
_entity.id
_entity.type
_entity.pdbx_description
1 polymer ?
#
loop_
_entity_poly.entity_id
_entity_poly.type
_entity_poly.pdbx_seq_one_letter_code
_entity_poly.pdbx_strand_id
1 'polypeptide(L)' 'MARGWESKAVEEQQAEAAATSDPTRMRFEPEQIARQNQREGLVLSRKRVLQQLQAAKNPLHRKMLEAALGDLEAQLARLG' A
#
# COMPACT_ATOMS: atom_id res chain seq x y z
N MET A 1 -1.06 -6.37 23.66
CA MET A 1 -2.08 -6.11 22.61
C MET A 1 -1.77 -4.82 21.89
N ALA A 2 -1.15 -4.87 20.72
CA ALA A 2 -1.37 -3.91 19.64
C ALA A 2 -0.56 -4.32 18.38
N ARG A 3 -1.26 -5.03 17.48
CA ARG A 3 -1.22 -4.80 16.02
C ARG A 3 0.06 -5.19 15.28
N GLY A 4 0.37 -6.49 15.31
CA GLY A 4 1.23 -7.16 14.33
C GLY A 4 0.43 -8.02 13.33
N TRP A 5 -0.72 -7.52 12.84
CA TRP A 5 -1.73 -8.30 12.11
C TRP A 5 -2.05 -7.79 10.70
N GLU A 6 -1.27 -6.87 10.12
CA GLU A 6 -1.53 -6.35 8.75
C GLU A 6 -0.54 -6.89 7.69
N SER A 7 0.27 -7.92 7.99
CA SER A 7 1.24 -8.46 7.02
C SER A 7 1.12 -9.96 6.77
N LYS A 8 0.14 -10.66 7.35
CA LYS A 8 -0.09 -12.10 7.11
C LYS A 8 -1.29 -12.42 6.22
N ALA A 9 -2.17 -11.46 5.94
CA ALA A 9 -3.42 -11.73 5.21
C ALA A 9 -3.34 -11.53 3.68
N VAL A 10 -2.17 -11.14 3.14
CA VAL A 10 -2.01 -10.81 1.70
C VAL A 10 -1.20 -11.87 0.93
N GLU A 11 -0.70 -12.91 1.61
CA GLU A 11 -0.05 -14.06 0.95
C GLU A 11 -1.05 -15.18 0.61
N GLU A 12 -2.21 -15.24 1.27
CA GLU A 12 -3.10 -16.41 1.21
C GLU A 12 -4.01 -16.44 -0.04
N GLN A 13 -4.12 -15.34 -0.79
CA GLN A 13 -4.95 -15.28 -2.01
C GLN A 13 -4.22 -15.71 -3.29
N GLN A 14 -2.91 -16.01 -3.23
CA GLN A 14 -2.12 -16.37 -4.41
C GLN A 14 -2.17 -17.88 -4.74
N ALA A 15 -2.56 -18.73 -3.79
CA ALA A 15 -2.50 -20.18 -3.98
C ALA A 15 -3.55 -20.75 -4.95
N GLU A 16 -4.65 -20.03 -5.20
CA GLU A 16 -5.77 -20.56 -6.01
C GLU A 16 -5.70 -20.18 -7.51
N ALA A 17 -4.96 -19.14 -7.89
CA ALA A 17 -4.87 -18.68 -9.28
C ALA A 17 -3.87 -19.46 -10.16
N ALA A 18 -3.03 -20.31 -9.55
CA ALA A 18 -1.98 -21.05 -10.25
C ALA A 18 -2.47 -22.30 -11.01
N ALA A 19 -3.73 -22.72 -10.84
CA ALA A 19 -4.20 -23.99 -11.39
C ALA A 19 -4.54 -23.96 -12.90
N THR A 20 -4.75 -22.79 -13.49
CA THR A 20 -5.34 -22.68 -14.84
C THR A 20 -4.90 -21.42 -15.57
N SER A 21 -3.63 -21.24 -15.93
CA SER A 21 -3.28 -20.25 -16.96
C SER A 21 -1.94 -20.48 -17.65
N ASP A 22 -2.01 -20.46 -18.97
CA ASP A 22 -0.98 -20.38 -20.01
C ASP A 22 0.42 -19.89 -19.56
N PRO A 23 1.52 -20.64 -19.87
CA PRO A 23 2.87 -20.31 -19.41
C PRO A 23 3.45 -19.00 -19.96
N THR A 24 2.85 -18.40 -20.99
CA THR A 24 3.25 -17.07 -21.52
C THR A 24 2.54 -15.90 -20.86
N ARG A 25 1.33 -16.08 -20.30
CA ARG A 25 0.62 -15.04 -19.53
C ARG A 25 1.17 -14.89 -18.11
N MET A 26 1.62 -15.99 -17.52
CA MET A 26 2.14 -16.02 -16.15
C MET A 26 3.43 -15.22 -15.92
N ARG A 27 4.20 -14.88 -16.96
CA ARG A 27 5.48 -14.16 -16.77
C ARG A 27 5.33 -12.67 -16.45
N PHE A 28 4.20 -12.05 -16.80
CA PHE A 28 3.97 -10.61 -16.59
C PHE A 28 3.10 -10.32 -15.35
N GLU A 29 2.33 -11.30 -14.90
CA GLU A 29 1.45 -11.25 -13.73
C GLU A 29 2.14 -10.91 -12.40
N PRO A 30 3.25 -11.56 -11.99
CA PRO A 30 3.80 -11.35 -10.64
C PRO A 30 4.35 -9.93 -10.43
N GLU A 31 4.97 -9.33 -11.45
CA GLU A 31 5.42 -7.94 -11.37
C GLU A 31 4.25 -6.95 -11.38
N GLN A 32 3.18 -7.23 -12.13
CA GLN A 32 1.97 -6.42 -12.12
C GLN A 32 1.27 -6.48 -10.76
N ILE A 33 1.15 -7.67 -10.17
CA ILE A 33 0.58 -7.86 -8.83
C ILE A 33 1.42 -7.14 -7.79
N ALA A 34 2.75 -7.26 -7.84
CA ALA A 34 3.64 -6.58 -6.91
C ALA A 34 3.48 -5.05 -6.99
N ARG A 35 3.42 -4.48 -8.20
CA ARG A 35 3.17 -3.04 -8.40
C ARG A 35 1.80 -2.61 -7.88
N GLN A 36 0.77 -3.42 -8.12
CA GLN A 36 -0.59 -3.14 -7.65
C GLN A 36 -0.67 -3.18 -6.11
N ASN A 37 -0.10 -4.20 -5.48
CA ASN A 37 -0.02 -4.33 -4.02
C ASN A 37 0.75 -3.16 -3.39
N GLN A 38 1.87 -2.77 -4.00
CA GLN A 38 2.65 -1.62 -3.54
C GLN A 38 1.83 -0.32 -3.61
N ARG A 39 1.13 -0.10 -4.73
CA ARG A 39 0.24 1.05 -4.91
C ARG A 39 -0.89 1.06 -3.88
N GLU A 40 -1.54 -0.08 -3.64
CA GLU A 40 -2.60 -0.21 -2.65
C GLU A 40 -2.11 0.09 -1.22
N GLY A 41 -0.94 -0.44 -0.85
CA GLY A 41 -0.30 -0.14 0.42
C GLY A 41 -0.04 1.35 0.63
N LEU A 42 0.43 2.05 -0.43
CA LEU A 42 0.66 3.49 -0.39
C LEU A 42 -0.65 4.29 -0.32
N VAL A 43 -1.70 3.86 -1.04
CA VAL A 43 -3.03 4.50 -0.96
C VAL A 43 -3.63 4.36 0.45
N LEU A 44 -3.51 3.18 1.07
CA LEU A 44 -3.97 2.95 2.45
C LEU A 44 -3.18 3.81 3.44
N SER A 45 -1.86 3.89 3.28
CA SER A 45 -0.99 4.74 4.09
C SER A 45 -1.39 6.22 3.97
N ARG A 46 -1.63 6.70 2.75
CA ARG A 46 -2.11 8.06 2.48
C ARG A 46 -3.43 8.35 3.21
N LYS A 47 -4.40 7.45 3.12
CA LYS A 47 -5.70 7.59 3.82
C LYS A 47 -5.51 7.66 5.35
N ARG A 48 -4.63 6.82 5.91
CA ARG A 48 -4.33 6.82 7.35
C ARG A 48 -3.71 8.16 7.78
N VAL A 49 -2.75 8.69 7.04
CA VAL A 49 -2.12 9.99 7.33
C VAL A 49 -3.15 11.13 7.25
N LEU A 50 -4.05 11.12 6.26
CA LEU A 50 -5.13 12.11 6.16
C LEU A 50 -6.09 12.06 7.36
N GLN A 51 -6.44 10.87 7.83
CA GLN A 51 -7.25 10.70 9.05
C GLN A 51 -6.51 11.22 10.29
N GLN A 52 -5.21 10.96 10.40
CA GLN A 52 -4.39 11.49 11.48
C GLN A 52 -4.28 13.02 11.44
N LEU A 53 -4.19 13.62 10.24
CA LEU A 53 -4.19 15.07 10.06
C LEU A 53 -5.49 15.72 10.52
N GLN A 54 -6.63 15.06 10.28
CA GLN A 54 -7.93 15.53 10.75
C GLN A 54 -8.04 15.50 12.29
N ALA A 55 -7.44 14.50 12.94
CA ALA A 55 -7.44 14.37 14.40
C ALA A 55 -6.30 15.15 15.09
N ALA A 56 -5.25 15.54 14.36
CA ALA A 56 -4.06 16.18 14.90
C ALA A 56 -4.35 17.63 15.34
N LYS A 57 -4.22 17.87 16.65
CA LYS A 57 -4.32 19.21 17.25
C LYS A 57 -2.97 19.89 17.44
N ASN A 58 -1.88 19.11 17.50
CA ASN A 58 -0.53 19.64 17.70
C ASN A 58 0.06 20.10 16.35
N PRO A 59 0.46 21.38 16.22
CA PRO A 59 0.99 21.92 14.96
C PRO A 59 2.30 21.27 14.50
N LEU A 60 3.18 20.84 15.43
CA LEU A 60 4.41 20.13 15.07
C LEU A 60 4.10 18.74 14.50
N HIS A 61 3.19 18.02 15.15
CA HIS A 61 2.76 16.70 14.67
C HIS A 61 2.06 16.80 13.32
N ARG A 62 1.22 17.83 13.13
CA ARG A 62 0.56 18.12 11.86
C ARG A 62 1.58 18.34 10.73
N LYS A 63 2.62 19.16 10.96
CA LYS A 63 3.69 19.38 9.98
C LYS A 63 4.42 18.08 9.60
N MET A 64 4.67 17.20 10.56
CA MET A 64 5.27 15.89 10.29
C MET A 64 4.37 15.02 9.42
N LEU A 65 3.07 15.00 9.69
CA LEU A 65 2.09 14.26 8.89
C LEU A 65 1.92 14.85 7.48
N GLU A 66 1.98 16.18 7.33
CA GLU A 66 1.96 16.86 6.03
C GLU A 66 3.19 16.50 5.19
N ALA A 67 4.39 16.45 5.79
CA ALA A 67 5.59 15.99 5.11
C ALA A 67 5.50 14.52 4.67
N ALA A 68 5.06 13.64 5.59
CA ALA A 68 4.86 12.23 5.29
C ALA A 68 3.80 12.00 4.19
N LEU A 69 2.76 12.84 4.15
CA LEU A 69 1.76 12.81 3.08
C LEU A 69 2.38 13.13 1.72
N GLY A 70 3.22 14.17 1.65
CA GLY A 70 3.94 14.55 0.43
C GLY A 70 4.85 13.44 -0.09
N ASP A 71 5.57 12.75 0.80
CA ASP A 71 6.42 11.61 0.44
C ASP A 71 5.61 10.44 -0.12
N LEU A 72 4.45 10.13 0.47
CA LEU A 72 3.55 9.08 0.00
C LEU A 72 2.94 9.42 -1.37
N GLU A 73 2.57 10.68 -1.59
CA GLU A 73 2.04 11.14 -2.88
C GLU A 73 3.12 11.13 -3.96
N ALA A 74 4.36 11.51 -3.64
CA ALA A 74 5.49 11.41 -4.56
C ALA A 74 5.80 9.95 -4.94
N GLN A 75 5.71 9.00 -3.99
CA GLN A 75 5.87 7.58 -4.28
C GLN A 75 4.74 7.05 -5.17
N LEU A 76 3.49 7.45 -4.92
CA LEU A 76 2.35 7.10 -5.77
C LEU A 76 2.50 7.65 -7.20
N ALA A 77 2.99 8.88 -7.34
CA ALA A 77 3.23 9.49 -8.66
C ALA A 77 4.34 8.80 -9.46
N ARG A 78 5.30 8.16 -8.79
CA ARG A 78 6.38 7.37 -9.44
C ARG A 78 5.94 5.97 -9.86
N LEU A 79 4.83 5.47 -9.30
CA LEU A 79 4.29 4.13 -9.57
C LEU A 79 3.17 4.12 -10.63
N GLY A 80 2.66 5.29 -11.01
CA GLY A 80 1.70 5.49 -12.10
C GLY A 80 2.39 5.97 -13.37
#